data_AF-A0A7K2MAW1-F1
#
_entry.id   AF-A0A7K2MAW1-F1
#
_cell.length_a   1.000
_cell.length_b   1.000
_cell.length_c   1.000
_cell.angle_alpha   90.00
_cell.angle_beta   90.00
_cell.angle_gamma   90.00
#
_symmetry.space_group_name_H-M   'P 1'
#
loop_
_entity.id
_entity.type
_entity.pdbx_description
1 polymer ?
#
loop_
_entity_poly.entity_id
_entity_poly.type
_entity_poly.pdbx_seq_one_letter_code
_entity_poly.pdbx_strand_id
1 'polypeptide(L)'
;MTGHLDTAGDLERLLGEALRATATVARWRSVADETWCHVTPVTGTTPEQGWKLHVSATVASAPAILTQALGVLLAEDSAFKFARSREKVSVLNSRSTPRGSSGKFLTVYPKDDAAAVRIAEELHRATAGLAGPQILSDRAYAPGSVVHYRYGAFVARRRLSDEGLLVTYIKDPDGNPVEDRRTGRYLPPSWAVCPFPTAPAAPAAPAA
;
A
#
# COMPACT_ATOMS: atom_id res chain seq x y z
N MET A 1 -15.12 33.81 -9.20
CA MET A 1 -13.75 33.34 -9.55
C MET A 1 -13.43 32.12 -8.70
N THR A 2 -13.80 30.94 -9.18
CA THR A 2 -13.39 29.66 -8.55
C THR A 2 -11.95 29.41 -8.94
N GLY A 3 -11.02 29.63 -8.01
CA GLY A 3 -9.63 29.25 -8.18
C GLY A 3 -9.56 27.74 -8.40
N HIS A 4 -9.18 27.33 -9.60
CA HIS A 4 -8.78 25.96 -9.87
C HIS A 4 -7.46 25.75 -9.12
N LEU A 5 -7.54 25.26 -7.88
CA LEU A 5 -6.36 24.80 -7.16
C LEU A 5 -5.76 23.71 -8.03
N ASP A 6 -4.56 23.97 -8.55
CA ASP A 6 -3.81 22.98 -9.31
C ASP A 6 -3.48 21.82 -8.37
N THR A 7 -4.33 20.80 -8.39
CA THR A 7 -4.19 19.57 -7.61
C THR A 7 -3.32 18.55 -8.33
N ALA A 8 -2.86 18.85 -9.55
CA ALA A 8 -1.97 17.99 -10.29
C ALA A 8 -0.58 18.00 -9.61
N GLY A 9 -0.23 16.89 -8.96
CA GLY A 9 1.10 16.71 -8.36
C GLY A 9 1.27 17.29 -6.95
N ASP A 10 0.19 17.65 -6.25
CA ASP A 10 0.29 18.18 -4.88
C ASP A 10 0.97 17.20 -3.91
N LEU A 11 0.68 15.90 -4.07
CA LEU A 11 1.29 14.82 -3.28
C LEU A 11 2.73 14.50 -3.76
N GLU A 12 3.01 14.65 -5.05
CA GLU A 12 4.37 14.49 -5.59
C GLU A 12 5.32 15.57 -5.05
N ARG A 13 4.83 16.80 -4.89
CA ARG A 13 5.57 17.88 -4.23
C ARG A 13 5.96 17.53 -2.79
N LEU A 14 5.06 16.90 -2.02
CA LEU A 14 5.35 16.47 -0.64
C LEU A 14 6.51 15.47 -0.60
N LEU A 15 6.60 14.54 -1.57
CA LEU A 15 7.75 13.65 -1.68
C LEU A 15 9.04 14.44 -1.93
N GLY A 16 9.03 15.38 -2.88
CA GLY A 16 10.20 16.20 -3.19
C GLY A 16 10.68 17.03 -1.99
N GLU A 17 9.75 17.57 -1.20
CA GLU A 17 10.05 18.29 0.05
C GLU A 17 10.63 17.36 1.11
N ALA A 18 10.03 16.19 1.32
CA ALA A 18 10.51 15.22 2.29
C ALA A 18 11.93 14.73 1.96
N LEU A 19 12.19 14.36 0.69
CA LEU A 19 13.51 13.90 0.25
C LEU A 19 14.61 14.94 0.47
N ARG A 20 14.31 16.23 0.30
CA ARG A 20 15.24 17.32 0.60
C ARG A 20 15.43 17.51 2.10
N ALA A 21 14.33 17.52 2.86
CA ALA A 21 14.36 17.71 4.31
C ALA A 21 15.14 16.60 5.04
N THR A 22 15.09 15.37 4.55
CA THR A 22 15.83 14.22 5.09
C THR A 22 17.23 14.07 4.49
N ALA A 23 17.61 14.89 3.50
CA ALA A 23 18.84 14.75 2.72
C ALA A 23 19.04 13.36 2.07
N THR A 24 17.95 12.67 1.70
CA THR A 24 17.98 11.31 1.15
C THR A 24 17.80 11.22 -0.36
N VAL A 25 17.80 12.36 -1.09
CA VAL A 25 17.58 12.38 -2.55
C VAL A 25 18.43 11.33 -3.30
N ALA A 26 19.71 11.21 -2.98
CA ALA A 26 20.62 10.27 -3.64
C ALA A 26 20.32 8.78 -3.37
N ARG A 27 19.56 8.47 -2.31
CA ARG A 27 19.17 7.09 -1.95
C ARG A 27 17.97 6.59 -2.74
N TRP A 28 17.18 7.49 -3.34
CA TRP A 28 15.87 7.16 -3.90
C TRP A 28 15.76 7.53 -5.37
N ARG A 29 15.18 6.64 -6.16
CA ARG A 29 14.67 6.93 -7.49
C ARG A 29 13.16 7.12 -7.41
N SER A 30 12.67 8.25 -7.92
CA SER A 30 11.24 8.53 -8.03
C SER A 30 10.81 8.61 -9.49
N VAL A 31 9.78 7.87 -9.88
CA VAL A 31 9.19 7.90 -11.23
C VAL A 31 7.67 8.00 -11.10
N ALA A 32 7.06 8.98 -11.76
CA ALA A 32 5.61 9.12 -11.80
C ALA A 32 5.03 8.60 -13.13
N ASP A 33 3.94 7.84 -13.05
CA ASP A 33 3.07 7.52 -14.19
C ASP A 33 1.75 8.31 -14.09
N GLU A 34 0.72 7.95 -14.86
CA GLU A 34 -0.58 8.65 -14.83
C GLU A 34 -1.30 8.60 -13.48
N THR A 35 -1.01 7.60 -12.64
CA THR A 35 -1.73 7.34 -11.39
C THR A 35 -0.82 7.33 -10.17
N TRP A 36 0.38 6.79 -10.29
CA TRP A 36 1.27 6.48 -9.18
C TRP A 36 2.57 7.28 -9.26
N CYS A 37 3.06 7.71 -8.10
CA CYS A 37 4.47 8.00 -7.92
C CYS A 37 5.12 6.75 -7.30
N HIS A 38 6.10 6.18 -7.99
CA HIS A 38 6.89 5.03 -7.54
C HIS A 38 8.21 5.53 -6.96
N VAL A 39 8.55 5.05 -5.77
CA VAL A 39 9.75 5.44 -5.04
C VAL A 39 10.51 4.16 -4.68
N THR A 40 11.68 3.99 -5.27
CA THR A 40 12.49 2.77 -5.13
C THR A 40 13.89 3.13 -4.62
N PRO A 41 14.47 2.39 -3.67
CA PRO A 41 15.86 2.56 -3.31
C PRO A 41 16.77 2.42 -4.55
N VAL A 42 17.85 3.21 -4.62
CA VAL A 42 18.84 3.12 -5.71
C VAL A 42 19.64 1.82 -5.60
N THR A 43 19.80 1.29 -4.38
CA THR A 43 20.51 0.06 -4.08
C THR A 43 19.57 -0.99 -3.47
N GLY A 44 19.92 -2.26 -3.61
CA GLY A 44 19.12 -3.37 -3.08
C GLY A 44 18.17 -3.98 -4.11
N THR A 45 17.46 -5.03 -3.69
CA THR A 45 16.49 -5.74 -4.52
C THR A 45 15.15 -5.79 -3.81
N THR A 46 14.07 -5.64 -4.58
CA THR A 46 12.72 -5.86 -4.09
C THR A 46 12.36 -7.33 -4.32
N PRO A 47 11.86 -8.07 -3.30
CA PRO A 47 11.39 -9.43 -3.49
C PRO A 47 10.34 -9.54 -4.60
N GLU A 48 10.20 -10.71 -5.21
CA GLU A 48 9.15 -10.93 -6.22
C GLU A 48 7.74 -10.93 -5.61
N GLN A 49 7.62 -11.33 -4.34
CA GLN A 49 6.40 -11.48 -3.58
C GLN A 49 6.67 -11.40 -2.06
N GLY A 50 5.63 -11.19 -1.28
CA GLY A 50 5.71 -11.20 0.18
C GLY A 50 4.52 -10.53 0.84
N TRP A 51 4.65 -10.24 2.13
CA TRP A 51 3.73 -9.37 2.86
C TRP A 51 3.96 -7.91 2.46
N LYS A 52 2.96 -7.30 1.83
CA LYS A 52 2.94 -5.87 1.46
C LYS A 52 1.92 -5.13 2.28
N LEU A 53 2.21 -3.85 2.48
CA LEU A 53 1.35 -2.95 3.24
C LEU A 53 0.58 -2.05 2.28
N HIS A 54 -0.66 -1.75 2.63
CA HIS A 54 -1.45 -0.74 1.97
C HIS A 54 -1.95 0.26 3.00
N VAL A 55 -1.80 1.54 2.72
CA VAL A 55 -2.35 2.60 3.55
C VAL A 55 -3.53 3.22 2.81
N SER A 56 -4.67 3.28 3.48
CA SER A 56 -5.87 3.92 2.96
C SER A 56 -5.91 5.39 3.29
N ALA A 57 -6.52 6.21 2.43
CA ALA A 57 -6.74 7.62 2.71
C ALA A 57 -8.04 8.12 2.07
N THR A 58 -8.68 9.08 2.75
CA THR A 58 -9.66 9.96 2.11
C THR A 58 -8.93 11.02 1.28
N VAL A 59 -9.65 11.72 0.40
CA VAL A 59 -9.08 12.85 -0.35
C VAL A 59 -8.53 13.94 0.59
N ALA A 60 -9.21 14.18 1.72
CA ALA A 60 -8.83 15.20 2.70
C ALA A 60 -7.62 14.78 3.55
N SER A 61 -7.54 13.50 3.94
CA SER A 61 -6.46 12.98 4.79
C SER A 61 -5.20 12.57 4.03
N ALA A 62 -5.26 12.36 2.71
CA ALA A 62 -4.13 11.89 1.92
C ALA A 62 -2.83 12.71 2.07
N PRO A 63 -2.85 14.06 2.07
CA PRO A 63 -1.64 14.85 2.29
C PRO A 63 -1.02 14.59 3.68
N ALA A 64 -1.84 14.58 4.73
CA ALA A 64 -1.36 14.35 6.10
C ALA A 64 -0.81 12.92 6.26
N ILE A 65 -1.53 11.92 5.74
CA ILE A 65 -1.09 10.52 5.75
C ILE A 65 0.22 10.37 4.99
N LEU A 66 0.36 10.99 3.81
CA LEU A 66 1.60 10.90 3.03
C LEU A 66 2.78 11.53 3.77
N THR A 67 2.62 12.73 4.35
CA THR A 67 3.68 13.37 5.12
C THR A 67 4.16 12.48 6.28
N GLN A 68 3.23 11.91 7.04
CA GLN A 68 3.56 10.99 8.15
C GLN A 68 4.23 9.71 7.64
N ALA A 69 3.69 9.12 6.56
CA ALA A 69 4.24 7.92 5.97
C ALA A 69 5.64 8.14 5.40
N LEU A 70 5.92 9.27 4.76
CA LEU A 70 7.26 9.59 4.25
C LEU A 70 8.30 9.72 5.36
N GLY A 71 7.92 10.24 6.53
CA GLY A 71 8.79 10.28 7.71
C GLY A 71 9.24 8.90 8.18
N VAL A 72 8.40 7.88 7.99
CA VAL A 72 8.73 6.47 8.26
C VAL A 72 9.49 5.84 7.09
N LEU A 73 8.92 5.92 5.88
CA LEU A 73 9.38 5.15 4.73
C LEU A 73 10.74 5.60 4.18
N LEU A 74 11.11 6.88 4.32
CA LEU A 74 12.40 7.37 3.83
C LEU A 74 13.58 6.96 4.73
N ALA A 75 13.32 6.50 5.96
CA ALA A 75 14.32 5.92 6.85
C ALA A 75 14.60 4.44 6.51
N GLU A 76 13.70 3.80 5.76
CA GLU A 76 13.73 2.38 5.40
C GLU A 76 14.39 2.13 4.04
N ASP A 77 14.59 0.87 3.69
CA ASP A 77 15.06 0.44 2.35
C ASP A 77 13.96 -0.32 1.58
N SER A 78 12.70 0.02 1.83
CA SER A 78 11.55 -0.64 1.19
C SER A 78 11.01 0.22 0.05
N ALA A 79 10.82 -0.37 -1.12
CA ALA A 79 10.15 0.31 -2.22
C ALA A 79 8.70 0.60 -1.87
N PHE A 80 8.16 1.72 -2.35
CA PHE A 80 6.76 2.07 -2.15
C PHE A 80 6.22 2.87 -3.33
N LYS A 81 4.90 2.99 -3.39
CA LYS A 81 4.23 3.90 -4.33
C LYS A 81 3.00 4.49 -3.70
N PHE A 82 2.58 5.65 -4.17
CA PHE A 82 1.36 6.32 -3.71
C PHE A 82 0.64 7.00 -4.87
N ALA A 83 -0.67 7.20 -4.72
CA ALA A 83 -1.46 7.92 -5.72
C ALA A 83 -0.92 9.35 -5.86
N ARG A 84 -0.57 9.78 -7.07
CA ARG A 84 0.23 11.00 -7.28
C ARG A 84 -0.51 12.32 -7.00
N SER A 85 -1.83 12.28 -6.87
CA SER A 85 -2.66 13.46 -6.60
C SER A 85 -3.94 13.09 -5.84
N ARG A 86 -4.54 14.10 -5.20
CA ARG A 86 -5.87 13.98 -4.57
C ARG A 86 -6.97 13.50 -5.52
N GLU A 87 -6.89 13.88 -6.79
CA GLU A 87 -7.81 13.38 -7.82
C GLU A 87 -7.71 11.86 -7.97
N LYS A 88 -6.50 11.31 -8.02
CA LYS A 88 -6.30 9.85 -8.10
C LYS A 88 -6.74 9.15 -6.81
N VAL A 89 -6.61 9.78 -5.65
CA VAL A 89 -7.21 9.29 -4.39
C VAL A 89 -8.73 9.22 -4.51
N SER A 90 -9.37 10.24 -5.09
CA SER A 90 -10.82 10.25 -5.32
C SER A 90 -11.26 9.08 -6.22
N VAL A 91 -10.54 8.84 -7.31
CA VAL A 91 -10.78 7.69 -8.20
C VAL A 91 -10.67 6.37 -7.43
N LEU A 92 -9.60 6.16 -6.65
CA LEU A 92 -9.41 4.94 -5.86
C LEU A 92 -10.54 4.69 -4.84
N ASN A 93 -11.18 5.75 -4.35
CA ASN A 93 -12.29 5.67 -3.40
C ASN A 93 -13.67 5.57 -4.07
N SER A 94 -13.75 5.68 -5.39
CA SER A 94 -15.00 5.59 -6.14
C SER A 94 -15.54 4.16 -6.20
N ARG A 95 -16.87 4.04 -6.32
CA ARG A 95 -17.55 2.73 -6.46
C ARG A 95 -17.19 1.98 -7.75
N SER A 96 -16.68 2.68 -8.76
CA SER A 96 -16.24 2.08 -10.03
C SER A 96 -14.84 1.47 -9.94
N THR A 97 -14.06 1.78 -8.90
CA THR A 97 -12.75 1.15 -8.70
C THR A 97 -12.92 -0.33 -8.30
N PRO A 98 -12.23 -1.27 -8.98
CA PRO A 98 -12.27 -2.68 -8.61
C PRO A 98 -11.94 -2.91 -7.14
N ARG A 99 -12.68 -3.80 -6.47
CA ARG A 99 -12.56 -4.04 -5.01
C ARG A 99 -11.15 -4.39 -4.55
N GLY A 100 -10.36 -5.07 -5.39
CA GLY A 100 -8.96 -5.42 -5.10
C GLY A 100 -7.97 -4.26 -5.12
N SER A 101 -8.42 -3.07 -5.56
CA SER A 101 -7.64 -1.83 -5.66
C SER A 101 -8.26 -0.66 -4.89
N SER A 102 -9.55 -0.73 -4.56
CA SER A 102 -10.27 0.37 -3.91
C SER A 102 -9.66 0.71 -2.54
N GLY A 103 -9.53 2.01 -2.27
CA GLY A 103 -8.98 2.55 -1.03
C GLY A 103 -7.46 2.48 -0.89
N LYS A 104 -6.72 1.84 -1.80
CA LYS A 104 -5.26 1.64 -1.69
C LYS A 104 -4.48 2.87 -2.11
N PHE A 105 -4.45 3.89 -1.25
CA PHE A 105 -3.75 5.15 -1.52
C PHE A 105 -2.23 4.96 -1.66
N LEU A 106 -1.61 4.24 -0.74
CA LEU A 106 -0.16 3.99 -0.71
C LEU A 106 0.08 2.48 -0.56
N THR A 107 1.11 1.96 -1.23
CA THR A 107 1.56 0.56 -1.14
C THR A 107 3.03 0.52 -0.79
N VAL A 108 3.41 -0.29 0.20
CA VAL A 108 4.80 -0.56 0.59
C VAL A 108 5.16 -1.99 0.23
N TYR A 109 6.38 -2.20 -0.24
CA TYR A 109 6.98 -3.48 -0.60
C TYR A 109 8.19 -3.76 0.31
N PRO A 110 7.96 -4.26 1.54
CA PRO A 110 9.03 -4.60 2.48
C PRO A 110 10.00 -5.64 1.93
N LYS A 111 11.28 -5.53 2.27
CA LYS A 111 12.30 -6.49 1.83
C LYS A 111 12.17 -7.88 2.46
N ASP A 112 11.57 -7.96 3.64
CA ASP A 112 11.34 -9.18 4.42
C ASP A 112 10.19 -8.98 5.42
N ASP A 113 9.80 -10.06 6.09
CA ASP A 113 8.70 -10.07 7.06
C ASP A 113 8.99 -9.19 8.28
N ALA A 114 10.26 -9.11 8.72
CA ALA A 114 10.65 -8.28 9.86
C ALA A 114 10.49 -6.78 9.54
N ALA A 115 10.88 -6.37 8.33
CA ALA A 115 10.62 -5.03 7.82
C ALA A 115 9.12 -4.77 7.67
N ALA A 116 8.33 -5.75 7.21
CA ALA A 116 6.89 -5.59 7.09
C ALA A 116 6.23 -5.29 8.44
N VAL A 117 6.60 -6.03 9.49
CA VAL A 117 6.06 -5.82 10.85
C VAL A 117 6.45 -4.45 11.41
N ARG A 118 7.74 -4.10 11.36
CA ARG A 118 8.26 -2.82 11.86
C ARG A 118 7.60 -1.63 11.16
N ILE A 119 7.58 -1.65 9.82
CA ILE A 119 7.01 -0.55 9.03
C ILE A 119 5.50 -0.43 9.30
N ALA A 120 4.78 -1.55 9.42
CA ALA A 120 3.35 -1.50 9.72
C ALA A 120 3.05 -0.89 11.09
N GLU A 121 3.85 -1.22 12.11
CA GLU A 121 3.72 -0.63 13.43
C GLU A 121 4.01 0.88 13.42
N GLU A 122 5.11 1.30 12.79
CA GLU A 122 5.50 2.70 12.73
C GLU A 122 4.51 3.53 11.92
N LEU A 123 4.03 3.02 10.78
CA LEU A 123 2.97 3.65 10.00
C LEU A 123 1.67 3.75 10.80
N HIS A 124 1.28 2.70 11.53
CA HIS A 124 0.08 2.72 12.35
C HIS A 124 0.15 3.83 13.41
N ARG A 125 1.30 3.95 14.10
CA ARG A 125 1.54 4.99 15.10
C ARG A 125 1.55 6.39 14.48
N ALA A 126 2.27 6.57 13.38
CA ALA A 126 2.42 7.87 12.71
C ALA A 126 1.11 8.37 12.08
N THR A 127 0.19 7.48 11.73
CA THR A 127 -1.09 7.81 11.09
C THR A 127 -2.30 7.72 12.03
N ALA A 128 -2.07 7.56 13.34
CA ALA A 128 -3.13 7.45 14.32
C ALA A 128 -4.10 8.65 14.27
N GLY A 129 -5.41 8.36 14.27
CA GLY A 129 -6.47 9.36 14.20
C GLY A 129 -6.75 9.92 12.79
N LEU A 130 -5.96 9.56 11.78
CA LEU A 130 -6.24 9.96 10.40
C LEU A 130 -7.27 9.01 9.75
N ALA A 131 -8.13 9.58 8.91
CA ALA A 131 -9.23 8.83 8.30
C ALA A 131 -8.81 8.13 6.99
N GLY A 132 -9.37 6.95 6.74
CA GLY A 132 -9.24 6.23 5.47
C GLY A 132 -10.32 5.16 5.35
N PRO A 133 -10.76 4.79 4.14
CA PRO A 133 -11.73 3.71 3.96
C PRO A 133 -11.09 2.35 4.26
N GLN A 134 -11.90 1.40 4.71
CA GLN A 134 -11.46 0.01 4.84
C GLN A 134 -11.08 -0.58 3.47
N ILE A 135 -9.96 -1.29 3.40
CA ILE A 135 -9.53 -2.04 2.21
C ILE A 135 -10.03 -3.47 2.33
N LEU A 136 -11.07 -3.82 1.55
CA LEU A 136 -11.78 -5.10 1.70
C LEU A 136 -10.93 -6.34 1.35
N SER A 137 -9.98 -6.20 0.42
CA SER A 137 -9.09 -7.29 -0.01
C SER A 137 -7.94 -7.59 0.96
N ASP A 138 -7.82 -6.80 2.04
CA ASP A 138 -6.68 -6.77 2.93
C ASP A 138 -7.15 -6.89 4.38
N ARG A 139 -6.23 -7.24 5.28
CA ARG A 139 -6.49 -7.25 6.71
C ARG A 139 -5.98 -5.96 7.34
N ALA A 140 -6.80 -5.29 8.14
CA ALA A 140 -6.35 -4.13 8.91
C ALA A 140 -5.27 -4.55 9.92
N TYR A 141 -4.24 -3.71 10.10
CA TYR A 141 -3.15 -3.95 11.05
C TYR A 141 -3.66 -4.01 12.50
N ALA A 142 -4.53 -3.06 12.87
CA ALA A 142 -5.18 -2.96 14.16
C ALA A 142 -6.56 -2.30 13.99
N PRO A 143 -7.49 -2.43 14.96
CA PRO A 143 -8.78 -1.73 14.93
C PRO A 143 -8.59 -0.22 14.72
N GLY A 144 -9.30 0.35 13.75
CA GLY A 144 -9.20 1.78 13.41
C GLY A 144 -7.92 2.20 12.66
N SER A 145 -6.99 1.27 12.38
CA SER A 145 -5.79 1.58 11.60
C SER A 145 -6.12 1.82 10.12
N VAL A 146 -5.50 2.83 9.52
CA VAL A 146 -5.49 3.02 8.06
C VAL A 146 -4.48 2.11 7.35
N VAL A 147 -3.63 1.42 8.12
CA VAL A 147 -2.65 0.45 7.61
C VAL A 147 -3.29 -0.92 7.51
N HIS A 148 -3.16 -1.52 6.33
CA HIS A 148 -3.65 -2.85 6.01
C HIS A 148 -2.51 -3.68 5.41
N TYR A 149 -2.62 -5.00 5.45
CA TYR A 149 -1.64 -5.90 4.87
C TYR A 149 -2.28 -7.05 4.11
N ARG A 150 -1.53 -7.55 3.12
CA ARG A 150 -1.82 -8.82 2.44
C ARG A 150 -0.55 -9.47 1.91
N TYR A 151 -0.58 -10.78 1.76
CA TYR A 151 0.43 -11.49 0.97
C TYR A 151 0.12 -11.35 -0.52
N GLY A 152 1.12 -11.16 -1.36
CA GLY A 152 0.92 -11.18 -2.81
C GLY A 152 2.15 -10.74 -3.60
N ALA A 153 2.00 -10.65 -4.93
CA ALA A 153 3.09 -10.34 -5.84
C ALA A 153 3.53 -8.87 -5.75
N PHE A 154 4.83 -8.61 -5.72
CA PHE A 154 5.37 -7.24 -5.74
C PHE A 154 5.61 -6.79 -7.17
N VAL A 155 6.12 -7.70 -8.00
CA VAL A 155 6.27 -7.52 -9.44
C VAL A 155 5.05 -8.13 -10.12
N ALA A 156 4.41 -7.39 -11.02
CA ALA A 156 3.26 -7.86 -11.78
C ALA A 156 3.69 -8.85 -12.88
N ARG A 157 4.14 -10.05 -12.49
CA ARG A 157 4.34 -11.16 -13.42
C ARG A 157 2.99 -11.74 -13.77
N ARG A 158 2.66 -11.68 -15.06
CA ARG A 158 1.38 -12.13 -15.59
C ARG A 158 1.55 -13.45 -16.34
N ARG A 159 0.59 -14.36 -16.19
CA ARG A 159 0.43 -15.57 -17.02
C ARG A 159 -1.03 -15.74 -17.41
N LEU A 160 -1.30 -16.59 -18.40
CA LEU A 160 -2.65 -17.01 -18.72
C LEU A 160 -3.12 -18.03 -17.68
N SER A 161 -4.31 -17.83 -17.13
CA SER A 161 -5.02 -18.81 -16.31
C SER A 161 -5.60 -19.91 -17.19
N ASP A 162 -6.11 -20.97 -16.56
CA ASP A 162 -6.77 -22.08 -17.26
C ASP A 162 -8.04 -21.61 -18.01
N GLU A 163 -8.61 -20.48 -17.58
CA GLU A 163 -9.73 -19.78 -18.23
C GLU A 163 -9.27 -18.78 -19.31
N GLY A 164 -7.97 -18.75 -19.63
CA GLY A 164 -7.40 -17.85 -20.65
C GLY A 164 -7.29 -16.38 -20.22
N LEU A 165 -7.37 -16.09 -18.92
CA LEU A 165 -7.27 -14.72 -18.40
C LEU A 165 -5.82 -14.38 -18.02
N LEU A 166 -5.37 -13.17 -18.37
CA LEU A 166 -4.05 -12.70 -17.97
C LEU A 166 -4.07 -12.25 -16.49
N VAL A 167 -3.66 -13.13 -15.58
CA VAL A 167 -3.69 -12.90 -14.13
C VAL A 167 -2.28 -12.78 -13.55
N THR A 168 -2.16 -12.18 -12.36
CA THR A 168 -0.89 -12.07 -11.62
C THR A 168 -0.70 -13.30 -10.75
N TYR A 169 0.53 -13.79 -10.65
CA TYR A 169 0.86 -14.99 -9.85
C TYR A 169 1.92 -14.70 -8.80
N ILE A 170 1.85 -15.49 -7.73
CA ILE A 170 2.90 -15.73 -6.75
C ILE A 170 3.39 -17.18 -6.90
N LYS A 171 4.46 -17.55 -6.20
CA LYS A 171 4.98 -18.91 -6.09
C LYS A 171 4.60 -19.49 -4.73
N ASP A 172 4.17 -20.74 -4.72
CA ASP A 172 4.07 -21.52 -3.49
C ASP A 172 5.47 -21.95 -2.98
N PRO A 173 5.58 -22.64 -1.83
CA PRO A 173 6.87 -23.09 -1.30
C PRO A 173 7.65 -24.04 -2.21
N ASP A 174 6.95 -24.78 -3.08
CA ASP A 174 7.54 -25.70 -4.06
C ASP A 174 7.91 -25.00 -5.37
N GLY A 175 7.60 -23.70 -5.50
CA GLY A 175 7.90 -22.87 -6.67
C GLY A 175 6.82 -22.87 -7.74
N ASN A 176 5.68 -23.53 -7.53
CA ASN A 176 4.58 -23.57 -8.49
C ASN A 176 3.85 -22.22 -8.55
N PRO A 177 3.41 -21.79 -9.76
CA PRO A 177 2.65 -20.56 -9.89
C PRO A 177 1.24 -20.71 -9.30
N VAL A 178 0.88 -19.81 -8.38
CA VAL A 178 -0.49 -19.69 -7.84
C VAL A 178 -0.99 -18.28 -8.03
N GLU A 179 -2.24 -18.14 -8.45
CA GLU A 179 -2.87 -16.84 -8.72
C GLU A 179 -2.86 -15.92 -7.47
N ASP A 180 -2.37 -14.69 -7.63
CA ASP A 180 -2.52 -13.61 -6.65
C ASP A 180 -3.95 -13.06 -6.71
N ARG A 181 -4.88 -13.76 -6.06
CA ARG A 181 -6.31 -13.43 -6.05
C ARG A 181 -6.60 -12.15 -5.29
N ARG A 182 -7.02 -11.11 -6.01
CA ARG A 182 -7.39 -9.79 -5.46
C ARG A 182 -8.91 -9.62 -5.40
N THR A 183 -9.56 -10.43 -4.56
CA THR A 183 -11.02 -10.40 -4.40
C THR A 183 -11.45 -9.31 -3.42
N GLY A 184 -12.76 -9.03 -3.32
CA GLY A 184 -13.31 -8.12 -2.31
C GLY A 184 -13.32 -8.65 -0.88
N ARG A 185 -12.45 -9.61 -0.55
CA ARG A 185 -12.27 -10.22 0.76
C ARG A 185 -10.80 -10.60 0.96
N TYR A 186 -10.33 -10.54 2.21
CA TYR A 186 -8.99 -10.97 2.58
C TYR A 186 -8.84 -12.49 2.46
N LEU A 187 -7.90 -12.93 1.62
CA LEU A 187 -7.58 -14.33 1.34
C LEU A 187 -6.07 -14.53 1.18
N PRO A 188 -5.31 -14.63 2.28
CA PRO A 188 -3.91 -14.99 2.17
C PRO A 188 -3.78 -16.45 1.71
N PRO A 189 -2.72 -16.80 0.98
CA PRO A 189 -2.41 -18.19 0.69
C PRO A 189 -2.24 -19.00 1.98
N SER A 190 -2.67 -20.26 1.98
CA SER A 190 -2.64 -21.12 3.17
C SER A 190 -1.22 -21.38 3.71
N TRP A 191 -0.21 -21.31 2.84
CA TRP A 191 1.20 -21.46 3.21
C TRP A 191 1.86 -20.18 3.74
N ALA A 192 1.22 -19.02 3.58
CA ALA A 192 1.79 -17.76 4.03
C ALA A 192 1.55 -17.55 5.53
N VAL A 193 2.58 -17.78 6.35
CA VAL A 193 2.55 -17.50 7.79
C VAL A 193 2.46 -15.99 8.00
N CYS A 194 1.46 -15.53 8.75
CA CYS A 194 1.25 -14.11 9.03
C CYS A 194 2.21 -13.61 10.11
N PRO A 195 3.11 -12.65 9.82
CA PRO A 195 4.10 -12.17 10.79
C PRO A 195 3.56 -11.07 11.70
N PHE A 196 2.38 -10.52 11.38
CA PHE A 196 1.82 -9.38 12.12
C PHE A 196 1.22 -9.83 13.45
N PRO A 197 1.28 -8.98 14.49
CA PRO A 197 0.62 -9.26 15.76
C PRO A 197 -0.85 -9.59 15.54
N THR A 198 -1.36 -10.59 16.25
CA THR A 198 -2.79 -10.88 16.22
C THR A 198 -3.51 -9.73 16.91
N ALA A 199 -4.20 -8.88 16.15
CA ALA A 199 -5.08 -7.90 16.75
C ALA A 199 -6.10 -8.65 17.63
N PRO A 200 -6.33 -8.23 18.89
CA PRO A 200 -7.41 -8.78 19.69
C PRO A 200 -8.71 -8.61 18.89
N ALA A 201 -9.53 -9.67 18.87
CA ALA A 201 -10.80 -9.65 18.15
C ALA A 201 -11.61 -8.44 18.60
N ALA A 202 -12.11 -7.64 17.65
CA ALA A 202 -13.13 -6.65 17.96
C ALA A 202 -14.31 -7.40 18.60
N PRO A 203 -14.92 -6.89 19.68
CA PRO A 203 -16.13 -7.50 20.23
C PRO A 203 -17.15 -7.62 19.09
N ALA A 204 -17.78 -8.79 18.98
CA ALA A 204 -18.82 -9.03 18.01
C ALA A 204 -19.85 -7.90 18.11
N ALA A 205 -20.16 -7.25 16.99
CA ALA A 205 -21.26 -6.30 16.95
C ALA A 205 -22.51 -7.00 17.51
N PRO A 206 -23.28 -6.38 18.41
CA PRO A 206 -24.49 -6.98 18.91
C PRO A 206 -25.40 -7.29 17.71
N ALA A 207 -25.96 -8.51 17.71
CA ALA A 207 -26.97 -8.87 16.74
C ALA A 207 -28.11 -7.83 16.81
N ALA A 208 -28.47 -7.28 15.65
CA ALA A 208 -29.60 -6.37 15.50
C ALA A 208 -30.93 -7.09 15.78
#